data_AF-A0A940HXM5-F1
#
_entry.id   AF-A0A940HXM5-F1
#
_cell.length_a   1.000
_cell.length_b   1.000
_cell.length_c   1.000
_cell.angle_alpha   90.00
_cell.angle_beta   90.00
_cell.angle_gamma   90.00
#
_symmetry.space_group_name_H-M   'P 1'
#
loop_
_entity.id
_entity.type
_entity.pdbx_description
1 polymer ?
#
loop_
_entity_poly.entity_id
_entity_poly.type
_entity_poly.pdbx_seq_one_letter_code
_entity_poly.pdbx_strand_id
1 'polypeptide(L)' 'PAKKKFPYNPNGSMEDIAAITNSKGNVLAMMPHPERALYFTQTANWIDRKVKTGNKSQHKNELYADGYKIFKNVHNYFK' A
#
# COMPACT_ATOMS: atom_id res chain seq x y z
N PRO A 1 -11.46 -6.82 10.65
CA PRO A 1 -10.40 -7.13 11.63
C PRO A 1 -10.04 -8.63 11.65
N ALA A 2 -8.74 -8.92 11.66
CA ALA A 2 -8.15 -10.25 11.83
C ALA A 2 -8.21 -10.78 13.28
N LYS A 3 -8.68 -9.98 14.25
CA LYS A 3 -8.79 -10.34 15.68
C LYS A 3 -7.44 -10.79 16.25
N LYS A 4 -6.35 -10.10 15.91
CA LYS A 4 -4.95 -10.42 16.32
C LYS A 4 -4.44 -11.77 15.82
N LYS A 5 -5.12 -12.41 14.86
CA LYS A 5 -4.71 -13.72 14.33
C LYS A 5 -3.53 -13.57 13.36
N PHE A 6 -2.42 -14.24 13.65
CA PHE A 6 -1.30 -14.42 12.73
C PHE A 6 -1.68 -15.35 11.56
N PRO A 7 -1.22 -15.12 10.30
CA PRO A 7 -0.33 -14.03 9.85
C PRO A 7 -1.05 -12.73 9.43
N TYR A 8 -2.37 -12.70 9.47
CA TYR A 8 -3.17 -11.57 8.97
C TYR A 8 -2.98 -10.28 9.79
N ASN A 9 -2.80 -10.41 11.10
CA ASN A 9 -2.20 -9.39 11.95
C ASN A 9 -0.80 -9.89 12.37
N PRO A 10 0.28 -9.38 11.76
CA PRO A 10 1.62 -9.93 11.96
C PRO A 10 2.27 -9.51 13.28
N ASN A 11 1.76 -8.47 13.95
CA ASN A 11 2.37 -7.87 15.14
C ASN A 11 1.46 -7.93 16.39
N GLY A 12 0.24 -8.44 16.26
CA GLY A 12 -0.71 -8.58 17.37
C GLY A 12 -1.32 -7.26 17.83
N SER A 13 -1.22 -6.18 17.04
CA SER A 13 -1.80 -4.87 17.38
C SER A 13 -3.25 -4.96 17.83
N MET A 14 -3.61 -4.18 18.86
CA MET A 14 -5.00 -4.05 19.31
C MET A 14 -5.89 -3.61 18.14
N GLU A 15 -7.06 -4.23 18.01
CA GLU A 15 -8.03 -3.96 16.94
C GLU A 15 -7.48 -4.08 15.51
N ASP A 16 -6.31 -4.72 15.34
CA ASP A 16 -5.58 -4.80 14.07
C ASP A 16 -5.18 -3.42 13.51
N ILE A 17 -4.96 -2.43 14.38
CA ILE A 17 -4.54 -1.08 14.00
C ILE A 17 -3.13 -1.13 13.38
N ALA A 18 -3.03 -0.64 12.14
CA ALA A 18 -1.79 -0.56 11.37
C ALA A 18 -1.32 0.88 11.08
N ALA A 19 -2.19 1.88 11.30
CA ALA A 19 -1.91 3.29 11.10
C ALA A 19 -2.81 4.16 11.98
N ILE A 20 -2.35 5.35 12.32
CA ILE A 20 -3.09 6.38 13.06
C ILE A 20 -2.82 7.77 12.47
N THR A 21 -3.78 8.67 12.62
CA THR A 21 -3.64 10.08 12.21
C THR A 21 -3.93 11.00 13.38
N ASN A 22 -3.43 12.24 13.35
CA ASN A 22 -3.83 13.26 14.31
C ASN A 22 -5.27 13.74 14.05
N SER A 23 -5.88 14.47 15.00
CA SER A 23 -7.27 14.95 14.87
C SER A 23 -7.49 15.89 13.68
N LYS A 24 -6.44 16.60 13.25
CA LYS A 24 -6.47 17.48 12.07
C LYS A 24 -6.34 16.72 10.74
N GLY A 25 -5.99 15.44 10.77
CA GLY A 25 -5.83 14.60 9.59
C GLY A 25 -4.58 14.89 8.75
N ASN A 26 -3.65 15.73 9.22
CA ASN A 26 -2.49 16.18 8.45
C ASN A 26 -1.15 15.54 8.89
N VAL A 27 -1.17 14.65 9.87
CA VAL A 27 -0.03 13.84 10.29
C VAL A 27 -0.46 12.39 10.36
N LEU A 28 0.15 11.53 9.53
CA LEU A 28 -0.12 10.10 9.45
C LEU A 28 1.12 9.31 9.91
N ALA A 29 0.94 8.37 10.84
CA ALA A 29 1.96 7.39 11.22
C ALA A 29 1.43 5.98 10.91
N MET A 30 2.27 5.13 10.31
CA MET A 30 1.87 3.78 9.93
C MET A 30 3.04 2.79 10.01
N MET A 31 2.71 1.53 10.31
CA MET A 31 3.67 0.42 10.33
C MET A 31 3.94 -0.21 8.96
N PRO A 32 2.95 -0.38 8.06
CA PRO A 32 3.23 -0.84 6.69
C PRO A 32 4.15 0.14 5.98
N HIS A 33 4.94 -0.37 5.03
CA HIS A 33 5.90 0.39 4.23
C HIS A 33 5.35 0.71 2.82
N PRO A 34 4.48 1.73 2.65
CA PRO A 34 3.91 2.06 1.35
C PRO A 34 4.96 2.52 0.33
N GLU A 35 6.08 3.07 0.79
CA GLU A 35 7.22 3.44 -0.05
C GLU A 35 7.87 2.25 -0.75
N ARG A 36 7.74 1.05 -0.17
CA ARG A 36 8.21 -0.22 -0.75
C ARG A 36 7.19 -0.84 -1.71
N ALA A 37 6.03 -0.21 -1.89
CA ALA A 37 4.97 -0.68 -2.78
C ALA A 37 4.49 0.47 -3.69
N LEU A 38 5.43 1.25 -4.22
CA LEU A 38 5.15 2.33 -5.18
C LEU A 38 4.91 1.77 -6.58
N TYR A 39 5.72 0.80 -7.00
CA TYR A 39 5.67 0.21 -8.32
C TYR A 39 5.22 -1.25 -8.26
N PHE A 40 4.57 -1.72 -9.33
CA PHE A 40 4.08 -3.10 -9.40
C PHE A 40 5.20 -4.12 -9.19
N THR A 41 6.42 -3.85 -9.68
CA THR A 41 7.61 -4.71 -9.54
C THR A 41 8.07 -4.91 -8.10
N GLN A 42 7.66 -4.02 -7.19
CA GLN A 42 8.03 -4.10 -5.77
C GLN A 42 7.02 -4.94 -4.95
N THR A 43 5.95 -5.43 -5.57
CA THR A 43 4.97 -6.29 -4.90
C THR A 43 5.40 -7.75 -4.89
N ALA A 44 5.06 -8.50 -3.83
CA ALA A 44 5.50 -9.89 -3.68
C ALA A 44 5.08 -10.82 -4.83
N ASN A 45 3.93 -10.54 -5.46
CA ASN A 45 3.36 -11.32 -6.54
C ASN A 45 3.60 -10.70 -7.94
N TRP A 46 4.63 -9.87 -8.10
CA TRP A 46 4.86 -9.15 -9.36
C TRP A 46 5.08 -10.09 -10.57
N ILE A 47 5.70 -11.26 -10.35
CA ILE A 47 5.90 -12.28 -11.39
C ILE A 47 4.54 -12.81 -11.86
N ASP A 48 3.68 -13.23 -10.93
CA ASP A 48 2.34 -13.71 -11.25
C ASP A 48 1.52 -12.66 -11.97
N ARG A 49 1.62 -11.39 -11.54
CA ARG A 49 0.96 -10.27 -12.20
C ARG A 49 1.47 -10.11 -13.63
N LYS A 50 2.78 -10.14 -13.85
CA LYS A 50 3.40 -10.04 -15.18
C LYS A 50 2.96 -11.17 -16.10
N VAL A 51 2.90 -12.41 -15.59
CA VAL A 51 2.45 -13.58 -16.35
C VAL A 51 0.97 -13.44 -16.73
N LYS A 52 0.12 -12.97 -15.82
CA LYS A 52 -1.32 -12.79 -16.06
C LYS A 52 -1.65 -11.67 -17.04
N THR A 53 -0.91 -10.56 -17.04
CA THR A 53 -1.16 -9.43 -17.95
C THR A 53 -0.62 -9.67 -19.37
N GLY A 54 0.31 -10.63 -19.53
CA GLY A 54 1.02 -10.87 -20.79
C GLY A 54 1.92 -9.67 -21.18
N ASN A 55 2.66 -9.78 -22.29
CA ASN A 55 3.44 -8.68 -22.87
C ASN A 55 2.57 -7.53 -23.44
N LYS A 56 1.32 -7.37 -22.97
CA LYS A 56 0.49 -6.23 -23.31
C LYS A 56 1.14 -5.00 -22.68
N SER A 57 1.60 -4.10 -23.53
CA SER A 57 2.23 -2.84 -23.17
C SER A 57 1.49 -2.19 -22.01
N GLN A 58 2.22 -2.04 -20.90
CA GLN A 58 1.77 -1.54 -19.60
C GLN A 58 0.87 -0.32 -19.78
N HIS A 59 -0.42 -0.45 -19.47
CA HIS A 59 -1.24 0.75 -19.25
C HIS A 59 -0.61 1.53 -18.09
N LYS A 60 -0.50 2.87 -18.21
CA LYS A 60 0.03 3.74 -17.13
C LYS A 60 -0.57 3.46 -15.74
N ASN A 61 -1.80 2.93 -15.71
CA ASN A 61 -2.51 2.56 -14.49
C ASN A 61 -2.03 1.25 -13.84
N GLU A 62 -1.27 0.41 -14.54
CA GLU A 62 -0.70 -0.85 -14.05
C GLU A 62 0.73 -0.70 -13.53
N LEU A 63 1.38 0.44 -13.76
CA LEU A 63 2.76 0.68 -13.31
C LEU A 63 2.86 0.81 -11.78
N TYR A 64 1.84 1.37 -11.15
CA TYR A 64 1.87 1.72 -9.74
C TYR A 64 1.19 0.67 -8.86
N ALA A 65 1.79 0.39 -7.71
CA ALA A 65 1.21 -0.44 -6.67
C ALA A 65 0.45 0.41 -5.64
N ASP A 66 -0.15 -0.24 -4.63
CA ASP A 66 -1.10 0.42 -3.72
C ASP A 66 -0.48 1.55 -2.89
N GLY A 67 0.82 1.47 -2.59
CA GLY A 67 1.52 2.51 -1.83
C GLY A 67 1.53 3.87 -2.53
N TYR A 68 1.53 3.88 -3.87
CA TYR A 68 1.50 5.12 -4.67
C TYR A 68 0.29 6.02 -4.33
N LYS A 69 -0.85 5.44 -3.96
CA LYS A 69 -2.08 6.19 -3.65
C LYS A 69 -1.88 7.18 -2.49
N ILE A 70 -1.07 6.81 -1.49
CA ILE A 70 -0.76 7.68 -0.34
C ILE A 70 -0.02 8.93 -0.81
N PHE A 71 1.05 8.75 -1.59
CA PHE A 71 1.86 9.86 -2.09
C PHE A 71 1.13 10.72 -3.10
N LYS A 72 0.27 10.12 -3.95
CA LYS A 72 -0.60 10.87 -4.86
C LYS A 72 -1.58 11.77 -4.09
N ASN A 73 -2.14 11.28 -2.98
CA ASN A 73 -3.03 12.08 -2.14
C ASN A 73 -2.30 13.23 -1.46
N VAL A 74 -1.08 13.00 -0.94
CA VAL A 74 -0.24 14.06 -0.37
C VAL A 74 0.04 15.14 -1.41
N HIS A 75 0.43 14.75 -2.63
CA HIS A 75 0.66 15.69 -3.73
C HIS A 75 -0.57 16.52 -4.06
N ASN A 76 -1.75 15.90 -4.11
CA ASN A 76 -2.99 16.60 -4.40
C ASN A 76 -3.44 17.51 -3.26
N TYR A 77 -3.09 17.20 -2.01
CA TYR A 77 -3.43 18.03 -0.85
C TYR A 77 -2.68 19.37 -0.84
N PHE A 78 -1.43 19.38 -1.33
CA PHE A 78 -0.59 20.58 -1.38
C PHE A 78 -0.69 21.38 -2.69
N LYS A 79 -1.40 20.84 -3.68
CA LYS A 79 -1.71 21.52 -4.94
C LYS A 79 -2.88 22.47 -4.79
#